data_AF-A0A6M4WPX6-F1
#
_entry.id   AF-A0A6M4WPX6-F1
#
_cell.length_a   1.000
_cell.length_b   1.000
_cell.length_c   1.000
_cell.angle_alpha   90.00
_cell.angle_beta   90.00
_cell.angle_gamma   90.00
#
_symmetry.space_group_name_H-M   'P 1'
#
loop_
_entity.id
_entity.type
_entity.pdbx_description
1 polymer ?
#
loop_
_entity_poly.entity_id
_entity_poly.type
_entity_poly.pdbx_seq_one_letter_code
_entity_poly.pdbx_strand_id
1 'polypeptide(L)'
;MTRHSRQRNVAFLGAVVLAAAAIVGGLRHLYPYALVLGFGVLVLTEAALRADRAHRREVREHDWARRQAVGENPGPLWPCCLLAEASKGEAHSPRCTGDLTTQQFLAIVAHLDDH
;
A
#
# COMPACT_ATOMS: atom_id res chain seq x y z
N MET A 1 -1.56 -6.07 18.57
CA MET A 1 -0.70 -5.83 17.38
C MET A 1 -1.23 -6.67 16.23
N THR A 2 -1.72 -6.04 15.16
CA THR A 2 -2.24 -6.76 13.98
C THR A 2 -1.08 -7.45 13.25
N ARG A 3 -1.34 -8.63 12.67
CA ARG A 3 -0.36 -9.45 11.94
C ARG A 3 0.43 -8.64 10.89
N HIS A 4 -0.21 -7.66 10.27
CA HIS A 4 0.37 -6.73 9.28
C HIS A 4 1.47 -5.83 9.88
N SER A 5 1.27 -5.28 11.07
CA SER A 5 2.28 -4.43 11.73
C SER A 5 3.57 -5.19 12.06
N ARG A 6 3.45 -6.44 12.52
CA ARG A 6 4.59 -7.30 12.84
C ARG A 6 5.36 -7.68 11.56
N GLN A 7 4.65 -8.02 10.49
CA GLN A 7 5.28 -8.33 9.19
C GLN A 7 6.01 -7.12 8.60
N ARG A 8 5.42 -5.92 8.65
CA ARG A 8 6.07 -4.67 8.22
C ARG A 8 7.37 -4.43 8.99
N ASN A 9 7.34 -4.52 10.32
CA ASN A 9 8.51 -4.26 11.15
C ASN A 9 9.64 -5.27 10.90
N VAL A 10 9.32 -6.55 10.73
CA VAL A 10 10.30 -7.60 10.42
C VAL A 10 10.92 -7.39 9.04
N ALA A 11 10.10 -7.10 8.02
CA ALA A 11 10.60 -6.84 6.67
C ALA A 11 11.49 -5.59 6.62
N PHE A 12 11.09 -4.52 7.31
CA PHE A 12 11.89 -3.29 7.39
C PHE A 12 13.22 -3.50 8.12
N LEU A 13 13.21 -4.17 9.29
CA LEU A 13 14.44 -4.49 10.01
C LEU A 13 15.37 -5.37 9.18
N GLY A 14 14.82 -6.38 8.49
CA GLY A 14 15.60 -7.21 7.57
C GLY A 14 16.22 -6.40 6.43
N ALA A 15 15.47 -5.46 5.84
CA ALA A 15 15.99 -4.57 4.81
C ALA A 15 17.16 -3.70 5.31
N VAL A 16 17.05 -3.14 6.53
CA VAL A 16 18.12 -2.33 7.14
C VAL A 16 19.38 -3.15 7.37
N VAL A 17 19.26 -4.38 7.90
CA VAL A 17 20.41 -5.26 8.15
C VAL A 17 21.09 -5.67 6.84
N LEU A 18 20.32 -6.05 5.82
CA LEU A 18 20.88 -6.41 4.51
C LEU A 18 21.54 -5.21 3.83
N ALA A 19 20.98 -4.00 3.97
CA ALA A 19 21.57 -2.78 3.42
C ALA A 19 22.92 -2.47 4.07
N ALA A 20 23.00 -2.56 5.40
CA ALA A 20 24.26 -2.39 6.12
C ALA A 20 25.31 -3.42 5.69
N ALA A 21 24.92 -4.69 5.55
CA ALA A 21 25.80 -5.75 5.09
C ALA A 21 26.27 -5.54 3.63
N ALA A 22 25.40 -5.06 2.74
CA ALA A 22 25.74 -4.74 1.35
C ALA A 22 26.75 -3.59 1.26
N ILE A 23 26.58 -2.53 2.06
CA ILE A 23 27.50 -1.40 2.12
C ILE A 23 28.88 -1.85 2.58
N VAL A 24 28.96 -2.61 3.68
CA VAL A 24 30.22 -3.16 4.19
C VAL A 24 30.87 -4.10 3.17
N GLY A 25 30.09 -4.94 2.50
CA GLY A 25 30.58 -5.81 1.43
C GLY A 25 31.15 -5.03 0.24
N GLY A 26 30.49 -3.95 -0.18
CA GLY A 26 30.96 -3.06 -1.24
C GLY A 26 32.28 -2.36 -0.88
N LEU A 27 32.40 -1.87 0.35
CA LEU A 27 33.64 -1.27 0.87
C LEU A 27 34.80 -2.27 0.98
N ARG A 28 34.49 -3.58 1.08
CA ARG A 28 35.48 -4.68 1.12
C ARG A 28 35.75 -5.29 -0.27
N HIS A 29 35.26 -4.69 -1.35
CA HIS A 29 35.35 -5.18 -2.74
C HIS A 29 34.69 -6.56 -2.98
N LEU A 30 33.77 -6.97 -2.10
CA LEU A 30 32.97 -8.20 -2.23
C LEU A 30 31.71 -7.95 -3.07
N TYR A 31 31.88 -7.39 -4.27
CA TYR A 31 30.79 -6.93 -5.13
C TYR A 31 29.69 -7.96 -5.43
N PRO A 32 29.96 -9.24 -5.75
CA PRO A 32 28.89 -10.20 -6.02
C PRO A 32 28.00 -10.43 -4.79
N TYR A 33 28.58 -10.44 -3.59
CA TYR A 33 27.82 -10.56 -2.33
C TYR A 33 27.01 -9.29 -2.05
N ALA A 34 27.61 -8.11 -2.25
CA ALA A 34 26.91 -6.83 -2.08
C ALA A 34 25.69 -6.69 -3.01
N LEU A 35 25.78 -7.19 -4.25
CA LEU A 35 24.65 -7.19 -5.20
C LEU A 35 23.51 -8.09 -4.74
N VAL A 36 23.80 -9.32 -4.29
CA VAL A 36 22.77 -10.25 -3.79
C VAL A 36 22.07 -9.67 -2.55
N LEU A 37 22.84 -9.09 -1.63
CA LEU A 37 22.29 -8.45 -0.43
C LEU A 37 21.43 -7.23 -0.80
N GLY A 38 21.91 -6.39 -1.72
CA GLY A 38 21.16 -5.24 -2.24
C GLY A 38 19.84 -5.64 -2.91
N PHE A 39 19.83 -6.76 -3.65
CA PHE A 39 18.59 -7.30 -4.19
C PHE A 39 17.62 -7.75 -3.08
N GLY A 40 18.14 -8.38 -2.03
CA GLY A 40 17.35 -8.72 -0.84
C GLY A 40 16.71 -7.50 -0.16
N VAL A 41 17.42 -6.36 -0.10
CA VAL A 41 16.87 -5.08 0.40
C VAL A 41 15.66 -4.64 -0.41
N LEU A 42 15.76 -4.68 -1.75
CA LEU A 42 14.65 -4.28 -2.63
C LEU A 42 13.41 -5.15 -2.40
N VAL A 43 13.59 -6.47 -2.33
CA VAL A 43 12.48 -7.42 -2.10
C VAL A 43 11.80 -7.17 -0.75
N LEU A 44 12.58 -7.00 0.31
CA LEU A 44 12.04 -6.76 1.65
C LEU A 44 11.37 -5.39 1.77
N THR A 45 11.92 -4.37 1.12
CA THR A 45 11.34 -3.03 1.08
C THR A 45 9.98 -3.05 0.37
N GLU A 46 9.89 -3.71 -0.78
CA GLU A 46 8.62 -3.86 -1.50
C GLU A 46 7.59 -4.66 -0.68
N ALA A 47 8.01 -5.72 0.01
CA ALA A 47 7.13 -6.46 0.92
C ALA A 47 6.63 -5.58 2.09
N ALA A 48 7.50 -4.76 2.68
CA ALA A 48 7.12 -3.83 3.75
C ALA A 48 6.14 -2.76 3.24
N LEU A 49 6.37 -2.21 2.05
CA LEU A 49 5.48 -1.24 1.41
C LEU A 49 4.09 -1.83 1.12
N ARG A 50 4.03 -3.07 0.61
CA ARG A 50 2.75 -3.77 0.40
C ARG A 50 1.99 -3.97 1.71
N ALA A 51 2.68 -4.39 2.77
CA ALA A 51 2.08 -4.55 4.09
C ALA A 51 1.57 -3.21 4.66
N ASP A 52 2.32 -2.12 4.47
CA ASP A 52 1.91 -0.78 4.91
C ASP A 52 0.69 -0.27 4.14
N ARG A 53 0.68 -0.41 2.81
CA ARG A 53 -0.47 -0.06 1.96
C ARG A 53 -1.72 -0.84 2.37
N ALA A 54 -1.59 -2.14 2.63
CA ALA A 54 -2.69 -2.98 3.09
C ALA A 54 -3.22 -2.53 4.46
N HIS A 55 -2.32 -2.24 5.42
CA HIS A 55 -2.72 -1.77 6.75
C HIS A 55 -3.41 -0.39 6.69
N ARG A 56 -2.87 0.55 5.90
CA ARG A 56 -3.52 1.86 5.68
C ARG A 56 -4.88 1.73 5.03
N ARG A 57 -5.09 0.72 4.17
CA ARG A 57 -6.39 0.43 3.57
C ARG A 57 -7.37 -0.10 4.62
N GLU A 58 -6.94 -1.07 5.43
CA GLU A 58 -7.73 -1.62 6.54
C GLU A 58 -8.17 -0.54 7.54
N VAL A 59 -7.26 0.36 7.94
CA VAL A 59 -7.60 1.48 8.84
C VAL A 59 -8.64 2.41 8.21
N ARG A 60 -8.49 2.74 6.92
CA ARG A 60 -9.44 3.57 6.20
C ARG A 60 -10.81 2.89 6.04
N GLU A 61 -10.84 1.58 5.77
CA GLU A 61 -12.08 0.78 5.72
C GLU A 61 -12.81 0.81 7.06
N HIS A 62 -12.09 0.62 8.18
CA HIS A 62 -12.67 0.69 9.51
C HIS A 62 -13.23 2.08 9.84
N ASP A 63 -12.51 3.14 9.50
CA ASP A 63 -12.97 4.51 9.74
C ASP A 63 -14.19 4.86 8.88
N TRP A 64 -14.19 4.45 7.60
CA TRP A 64 -15.34 4.62 6.72
C TRP A 64 -16.58 3.89 7.25
N ALA A 65 -16.44 2.62 7.65
CA ALA A 65 -17.54 1.84 8.22
C ALA A 65 -18.06 2.44 9.52
N ARG A 66 -17.16 2.99 10.36
CA ARG A 66 -17.53 3.69 11.59
C ARG A 66 -18.38 4.93 11.30
N ARG A 67 -17.98 5.75 10.33
CA ARG A 67 -18.73 6.96 9.91
C ARG A 67 -20.09 6.60 9.34
N GLN A 68 -20.16 5.57 8.50
CA GLN A 68 -21.43 5.08 7.97
C GLN A 68 -22.38 4.60 9.10
N ALA A 69 -21.86 3.90 10.10
CA ALA A 69 -22.66 3.40 11.22
C ALA A 69 -23.28 4.50 12.10
N VAL A 70 -22.70 5.71 12.12
CA VAL A 70 -23.28 6.88 12.82
C VAL A 70 -24.19 7.72 11.92
N GLY A 71 -24.49 7.23 10.70
CA GLY A 71 -25.40 7.89 9.76
C GLY A 71 -24.73 8.94 8.86
N GLU A 72 -23.40 9.08 8.91
CA GLU A 72 -22.69 9.89 7.92
C GLU A 72 -22.69 9.19 6.56
N ASN A 73 -22.58 9.96 5.47
CA ASN A 73 -22.40 9.43 4.12
C ASN A 73 -20.98 9.72 3.61
N PRO A 74 -19.94 9.04 4.16
CA PRO A 74 -18.56 9.29 3.78
C PRO A 74 -18.29 8.88 2.33
N GLY A 75 -17.52 9.70 1.61
CA GLY A 75 -17.10 9.39 0.24
C GLY A 75 -16.37 8.04 0.12
N PRO A 76 -16.44 7.38 -1.05
CA PRO A 76 -15.83 6.06 -1.29
C PRO A 76 -14.30 6.04 -1.07
N LEU A 77 -13.77 4.86 -0.74
CA LEU A 77 -12.33 4.65 -0.56
C LEU A 77 -11.65 4.28 -1.89
N TRP A 78 -11.23 5.30 -2.64
CA TRP A 78 -10.51 5.20 -3.92
C TRP A 78 -9.14 4.47 -3.81
N PRO A 79 -8.65 3.74 -4.86
CA PRO A 79 -9.04 3.78 -6.28
C PRO A 79 -9.49 2.42 -6.89
N CYS A 80 -10.01 1.47 -6.09
CA CYS A 80 -10.36 0.15 -6.63
C CYS A 80 -11.47 0.18 -7.70
N CYS A 81 -12.36 1.18 -7.69
CA CYS A 81 -13.40 1.37 -8.71
C CYS A 81 -12.82 1.71 -10.10
N LEU A 82 -11.77 2.55 -10.17
CA LEU A 82 -11.11 2.89 -11.45
C LEU A 82 -10.45 1.71 -12.13
N LEU A 83 -9.84 0.86 -11.30
CA LEU A 83 -9.09 -0.28 -11.79
C LEU A 83 -10.01 -1.47 -12.07
N ALA A 84 -11.26 -1.47 -11.61
CA ALA A 84 -12.22 -2.55 -11.81
C ALA A 84 -12.44 -2.83 -13.31
N GLU A 85 -12.70 -1.79 -14.10
CA GLU A 85 -12.89 -1.91 -15.55
C GLU A 85 -11.64 -2.49 -16.23
N ALA A 86 -10.47 -1.91 -15.95
CA ALA A 86 -9.20 -2.32 -16.55
C ALA A 86 -8.71 -3.72 -16.11
N SER A 87 -9.13 -4.18 -14.93
CA SER A 87 -8.76 -5.47 -14.34
C SER A 87 -9.85 -6.53 -14.44
N LYS A 88 -10.93 -6.28 -15.19
CA LYS A 88 -12.11 -7.18 -15.26
C LYS A 88 -12.65 -7.56 -13.87
N GLY A 89 -12.58 -6.62 -12.93
CA GLY A 89 -13.04 -6.79 -11.55
C GLY A 89 -11.98 -7.34 -10.57
N GLU A 90 -10.78 -7.74 -11.00
CA GLU A 90 -9.76 -8.30 -10.07
C GLU A 90 -9.20 -7.27 -9.08
N ALA A 91 -9.07 -6.01 -9.50
CA ALA A 91 -8.67 -4.91 -8.60
C ALA A 91 -9.83 -4.45 -7.70
N HIS A 92 -11.05 -4.92 -7.99
CA HIS A 92 -12.22 -4.65 -7.20
C HIS A 92 -12.23 -5.57 -5.98
N SER A 93 -11.89 -5.01 -4.84
CA SER A 93 -12.01 -5.73 -3.58
C SER A 93 -13.50 -6.00 -3.29
N PRO A 94 -13.87 -7.18 -2.74
CA PRO A 94 -15.22 -7.40 -2.20
C PRO A 94 -15.57 -6.46 -1.04
N ARG A 95 -14.60 -5.66 -0.56
CA ARG A 95 -14.78 -4.56 0.42
C ARG A 95 -14.78 -3.18 -0.25
N CYS A 96 -15.09 -3.10 -1.54
CA CYS A 96 -15.28 -1.82 -2.20
C CYS A 96 -16.49 -1.10 -1.61
N THR A 97 -16.35 0.20 -1.34
CA THR A 97 -17.38 1.02 -0.70
C THR A 97 -18.12 1.96 -1.68
N GLY A 98 -17.97 1.76 -3.01
CA GLY A 98 -18.70 2.56 -4.01
C GLY A 98 -18.89 1.90 -5.37
N ASP A 99 -20.03 2.21 -6.03
CA ASP A 99 -20.38 1.91 -7.42
C ASP A 99 -20.21 3.17 -8.30
N LEU A 100 -19.02 3.77 -8.28
CA LEU A 100 -18.77 5.00 -9.05
C LEU A 100 -18.10 4.68 -10.38
N THR A 101 -18.73 5.19 -11.44
CA THR A 101 -18.16 5.17 -12.79
C THR A 101 -17.04 6.20 -12.92
N THR A 102 -16.13 6.01 -13.89
CA THR A 102 -14.99 6.89 -14.18
C THR A 102 -15.40 8.35 -14.42
N GLN A 103 -16.59 8.60 -14.99
CA GLN A 103 -17.09 9.96 -15.22
C GLN A 103 -17.53 10.65 -13.92
N GLN A 104 -18.22 9.95 -13.02
CA GLN A 104 -18.67 10.51 -11.74
C GLN A 104 -17.48 10.89 -10.85
N PHE A 105 -16.34 10.22 -11.02
CA PHE A 105 -15.10 10.56 -10.34
C PHE A 105 -14.47 11.87 -10.81
N LEU A 106 -14.32 12.05 -12.12
CA LEU A 106 -13.72 13.27 -12.67
C LEU A 106 -14.51 14.50 -12.25
N ALA A 107 -15.83 14.37 -12.10
CA ALA A 107 -16.68 15.42 -11.55
C ALA A 107 -16.39 15.73 -10.06
N ILE A 108 -16.12 14.72 -9.23
CA ILE A 108 -15.78 14.91 -7.80
C ILE A 108 -14.39 15.53 -7.64
N VAL A 109 -13.40 15.10 -8.43
CA VAL A 109 -12.03 15.66 -8.40
C VAL A 109 -12.04 17.12 -8.83
N ALA A 110 -12.75 17.43 -9.92
CA ALA A 110 -12.90 18.82 -10.38
C ALA A 110 -13.51 19.72 -9.30
N HIS A 111 -14.44 19.19 -8.48
CA HIS A 111 -15.07 19.96 -7.40
C HIS A 111 -14.19 20.11 -6.15
N LEU A 112 -13.20 19.24 -5.96
CA LEU A 112 -12.24 19.31 -4.85
C LEU A 112 -11.05 20.22 -5.16
N ASP A 113 -10.71 20.44 -6.44
CA ASP A 113 -9.68 21.39 -6.86
C ASP A 113 -10.14 22.86 -6.81
N ASP A 114 -11.46 23.11 -6.72
CA ASP A 114 -12.08 24.44 -6.63
C ASP A 114 -12.15 25.01 -5.19
N HIS A 115 -11.62 24.30 -4.19
CA HIS A 115 -11.61 24.68 -2.76
C HIS A 115 -10.21 24.62 -2.13
#